data_AF-A0A936JBV0-F1
#
_entry.id   AF-A0A936JBV0-F1
#
_cell.length_a   1.000
_cell.length_b   1.000
_cell.length_c   1.000
_cell.angle_alpha   90.00
_cell.angle_beta   90.00
_cell.angle_gamma   90.00
#
_symmetry.space_group_name_H-M   'P 1'
#
loop_
_entity.id
_entity.type
_entity.pdbx_description
1 polymer ?
#
loop_
_entity_poly.entity_id
_entity_poly.type
_entity_poly.pdbx_seq_one_letter_code
_entity_poly.pdbx_strand_id
1 'polypeptide(L)' 'MTTKELKHTVIDKVNEIEDDTLLNDLIKLIDDNSLDNDIYQLSSNHKAAIDKAIKQIENGDYVTNEQSNKEIDE' A
#
# COMPACT_ATOMS: atom_id res chain seq x y z
N MET A 1 0.03 -20.58 -23.47
CA MET A 1 -1.38 -20.48 -23.06
C MET A 1 -1.87 -19.08 -23.32
N THR A 2 -3.04 -18.98 -23.93
CA THR A 2 -3.84 -17.77 -24.06
C THR A 2 -4.48 -17.43 -22.71
N THR A 3 -4.89 -16.18 -22.53
CA THR A 3 -5.65 -15.74 -21.34
C THR A 3 -6.91 -16.59 -21.13
N LYS A 4 -7.54 -17.06 -22.21
CA LYS A 4 -8.72 -17.92 -22.15
C LYS A 4 -8.40 -19.30 -21.58
N GLU A 5 -7.30 -19.90 -22.02
CA GLU A 5 -6.82 -21.18 -21.51
C GLU A 5 -6.43 -21.08 -20.03
N LEU A 6 -5.76 -19.99 -19.63
CA LEU A 6 -5.39 -19.75 -18.22
C LEU A 6 -6.62 -19.64 -17.31
N LYS A 7 -7.64 -18.89 -17.72
CA LYS A 7 -8.89 -18.79 -16.95
C LYS A 7 -9.56 -20.14 -16.77
N HIS A 8 -9.57 -20.97 -17.83
CA HIS A 8 -10.15 -22.30 -17.76
C HIS A 8 -9.41 -23.19 -16.76
N THR A 9 -8.07 -23.24 -16.84
CA THR A 9 -7.25 -24.01 -15.90
C THR A 9 -7.43 -23.57 -14.45
N VAL A 10 -7.58 -22.26 -14.19
CA VAL A 10 -7.86 -21.76 -12.83
C VAL A 10 -9.21 -22.24 -12.33
N ILE A 11 -10.27 -22.13 -13.15
CA ILE A 11 -11.61 -22.59 -12.79
C ILE A 11 -11.61 -24.09 -12.49
N ASP A 12 -10.96 -24.89 -13.35
CA ASP A 12 -10.88 -26.34 -13.18
C ASP A 12 -10.20 -26.69 -11.85
N LYS A 13 -9.08 -26.05 -11.53
CA LYS A 13 -8.37 -26.25 -10.27
C LYS A 13 -9.18 -25.82 -9.05
N VAL A 14 -9.93 -24.72 -9.14
CA VAL A 14 -10.78 -24.25 -8.03
C VAL A 14 -11.92 -25.23 -7.77
N ASN A 15 -12.51 -25.80 -8.81
CA ASN A 15 -13.59 -26.78 -8.69
C ASN A 15 -13.13 -28.11 -8.05
N GLU A 16 -11.84 -28.42 -8.09
CA GLU A 16 -11.25 -29.62 -7.45
C GLU A 16 -10.90 -29.41 -5.97
N ILE A 17 -10.99 -28.18 -5.45
CA ILE A 17 -10.67 -27.87 -4.05
C ILE A 17 -11.91 -28.13 -3.18
N GLU A 18 -11.76 -29.03 -2.21
CA GLU A 18 -12.79 -29.32 -1.19
C GLU A 18 -12.53 -28.60 0.15
N ASP A 19 -11.35 -27.97 0.30
CA ASP A 19 -10.97 -27.24 1.51
C ASP A 19 -11.53 -25.81 1.48
N ASP A 20 -12.55 -25.57 2.30
CA ASP A 20 -13.21 -24.27 2.44
C ASP A 20 -12.25 -23.16 2.92
N THR A 21 -11.22 -23.49 3.71
CA THR A 21 -10.24 -22.51 4.20
C THR A 21 -9.37 -22.03 3.04
N LEU A 22 -8.91 -22.95 2.21
CA LEU A 22 -8.13 -22.64 1.02
C LEU A 22 -8.93 -21.82 0.01
N LEU A 23 -10.21 -22.12 -0.19
CA LEU A 23 -11.10 -21.33 -1.05
C LEU A 23 -11.29 -19.91 -0.51
N ASN A 24 -11.49 -19.75 0.80
CA ASN A 24 -11.61 -18.43 1.43
C ASN A 24 -10.35 -17.59 1.28
N ASP A 25 -9.17 -18.19 1.44
CA ASP A 25 -7.91 -17.47 1.29
C ASP A 25 -7.62 -17.12 -0.18
N LEU A 26 -8.04 -17.96 -1.13
CA LEU A 26 -7.95 -17.65 -2.55
C LEU A 26 -8.86 -16.47 -2.94
N ILE A 27 -10.08 -16.40 -2.37
CA ILE A 27 -10.99 -15.26 -2.56
C ILE A 27 -10.34 -13.97 -2.05
N LYS A 28 -9.81 -13.97 -0.81
CA LYS A 28 -9.11 -12.79 -0.26
C LYS A 28 -7.94 -12.35 -1.15
N LEU A 29 -7.13 -13.30 -1.62
CA LEU A 29 -6.01 -12.99 -2.50
C LEU A 29 -6.47 -12.32 -3.80
N ILE A 30 -7.54 -12.81 -4.42
CA ILE A 30 -8.11 -12.21 -5.64
C ILE A 30 -8.65 -10.82 -5.33
N ASP A 31 -9.38 -10.66 -4.23
CA ASP A 31 -9.96 -9.39 -3.81
C ASP A 31 -8.87 -8.34 -3.55
N ASP A 32 -7.84 -8.69 -2.77
CA ASP A 32 -6.70 -7.83 -2.44
C ASP A 32 -5.91 -7.39 -3.68
N ASN A 33 -5.85 -8.24 -4.72
CA ASN A 33 -5.20 -7.90 -6.00
C ASN A 33 -6.15 -7.25 -7.01
N SER A 34 -7.47 -7.26 -6.75
CA SER A 34 -8.50 -6.62 -7.56
C SER A 34 -8.87 -5.22 -7.06
N LEU A 35 -8.61 -4.96 -5.77
CA LEU A 35 -8.41 -3.61 -5.27
C LEU A 35 -7.21 -3.08 -6.01
N ASP A 36 -7.54 -2.26 -7.00
CA ASP A 36 -6.64 -1.64 -7.92
C ASP A 36 -5.44 -1.02 -7.19
N ASN A 37 -4.40 -0.74 -7.95
CA ASN A 37 -3.38 0.21 -7.55
C ASN A 37 -4.04 1.58 -7.34
N ASP A 38 -4.79 1.76 -6.25
CA ASP A 38 -5.30 3.04 -5.81
C ASP A 38 -4.08 3.81 -5.34
N ILE A 39 -3.38 4.38 -6.32
CA ILE A 39 -2.32 5.35 -6.12
C ILE A 39 -2.90 6.35 -5.14
N TYR A 40 -2.37 6.33 -3.92
CA TYR A 40 -2.88 7.12 -2.84
C TYR A 40 -2.87 8.59 -3.24
N GLN A 41 -4.07 9.16 -3.48
CA GLN A 41 -4.23 10.53 -3.90
C GLN A 41 -4.02 11.43 -2.69
N LEU A 42 -2.90 12.17 -2.68
CA LEU A 42 -2.64 13.16 -1.65
C LEU A 42 -3.77 14.20 -1.62
N SER A 43 -4.38 14.35 -0.45
CA SER A 43 -5.34 15.44 -0.19
C SER A 43 -4.66 16.80 -0.31
N SER A 44 -5.45 17.87 -0.47
CA SER A 44 -4.93 19.24 -0.47
C SER A 44 -4.13 19.56 0.79
N ASN A 45 -4.53 19.03 1.94
CA ASN A 45 -3.83 19.21 3.21
C ASN A 45 -2.47 18.50 3.20
N HIS A 46 -2.39 17.30 2.63
CA HIS A 46 -1.11 16.58 2.51
C HIS A 46 -0.14 17.30 1.58
N LYS A 47 -0.63 17.78 0.44
CA LYS A 47 0.19 18.58 -0.50
C LYS A 47 0.71 19.86 0.16
N ALA A 48 -0.15 20.60 0.86
CA ALA A 48 0.24 21.80 1.57
C ALA A 48 1.25 21.54 2.70
N ALA A 49 1.11 20.43 3.43
CA ALA A 49 2.05 20.03 4.46
C ALA A 49 3.43 19.67 3.87
N ILE A 50 3.46 18.96 2.74
CA ILE A 50 4.69 18.63 2.02
C ILE A 50 5.38 19.90 1.50
N ASP A 51 4.64 20.81 0.85
CA ASP A 51 5.20 22.08 0.37
C ASP A 51 5.78 22.92 1.51
N LYS A 52 5.12 22.92 2.67
CA LYS A 52 5.63 23.57 3.88
C LYS A 52 6.93 22.92 4.36
N ALA A 53 6.97 21.58 4.44
CA ALA A 53 8.13 20.85 4.89
C ALA A 53 9.35 21.06 3.97
N ILE A 54 9.13 21.10 2.65
CA ILE A 54 10.19 21.41 1.67
C ILE A 54 10.78 22.79 1.94
N LYS A 55 9.93 23.82 2.12
CA LYS A 55 10.38 25.17 2.45
C LYS A 55 11.13 25.26 3.77
N GLN A 56 10.69 24.50 4.77
CA GLN A 56 11.39 24.43 6.06
C GLN A 56 12.81 23.90 5.88
N ILE A 57 12.99 22.82 5.09
CA ILE A 57 14.32 22.29 4.79
C ILE A 57 15.17 23.33 4.03
N GLU A 58 14.61 23.98 3.00
CA GLU A 58 15.31 25.01 2.22
C GLU A 58 15.76 26.21 3.08
N ASN A 59 14.95 26.59 4.07
CA ASN A 59 15.26 27.67 4.99
C ASN A 59 16.19 27.27 6.15
N GLY A 60 16.55 25.99 6.26
CA GLY A 60 17.34 25.47 7.38
C GLY A 60 16.52 25.24 8.66
N ASP A 61 15.19 25.28 8.58
CA ASP A 61 14.25 24.97 9.66
C ASP A 61 14.11 23.45 9.85
N TYR A 62 15.24 22.78 10.08
CA TYR A 62 15.30 21.35 10.42
C TYR A 62 16.10 21.16 11.70
N VAL A 63 15.79 20.08 12.41
CA VAL A 63 16.57 19.63 13.56
C VAL A 63 17.14 18.26 13.26
N THR A 64 18.39 18.03 13.65
CA THR A 64 18.99 16.69 13.61
C THR A 64 18.41 15.85 14.72
N ASN A 65 18.52 14.53 14.57
CA ASN A 65 18.12 13.59 15.63
C ASN A 65 18.84 13.88 16.96
N GLU A 66 20.11 14.32 16.91
CA GLU A 66 20.87 14.71 18.11
C GLU A 66 20.36 16.00 18.75
N GLN A 67 19.81 16.94 17.97
CA GLN A 67 19.22 18.18 18.49
C GLN A 67 17.84 17.89 19.10
N SER A 68 17.00 17.11 18.42
CA SER A 68 15.67 16.76 18.91
C SER A 68 15.71 15.95 20.21
N ASN A 69 16.68 15.05 20.38
CA ASN A 69 16.80 14.27 21.62
C ASN A 69 17.23 15.10 22.82
N LYS A 70 17.90 16.25 22.63
CA LYS A 70 18.30 17.15 23.72
C LYS A 70 17.14 17.96 24.28
N GLU A 71 16.09 18.18 23.50
CA GLU A 71 14.90 18.94 23.91
C GLU A 71 13.89 18.10 24.72
N ILE A 72 14.08 16.78 24.80
CA ILE A 72 13.22 15.86 25.58
C ILE A 72 13.71 15.72 27.04
N ASP A 73 14.97 16.09 27.31
CA ASP A 73 15.61 15.98 28.63
C ASP A 73 15.55 17.29 29.47
N GLU A 74 14.81 18.32 29.02
CA GLU A 74 14.44 19.53 29.81
C GLU A 74 12.99 19.46 30.32
#